data_AF-A0A0N0H420-F1
#
_entry.id   AF-A0A0N0H420-F1
#
_cell.length_a   1.000
_cell.length_b   1.000
_cell.length_c   1.000
_cell.angle_alpha   90.00
_cell.angle_beta   90.00
_cell.angle_gamma   90.00
#
_symmetry.space_group_name_H-M   'P 1'
#
loop_
_entity.id
_entity.type
_entity.pdbx_description
1 polymer ?
#
loop_
_entity_poly.entity_id
_entity_poly.type
_entity_poly.pdbx_seq_one_letter_code
_entity_poly.pdbx_strand_id
1 'polypeptide(L)'
;MQPTTTLAVAGITFAGVAPATAATAKTAAASSRNCDAYLLRWKQHENEADKYRTLYRAEARKAHPDPAKLRQYEELVKQEVRTADVHHAEYNKCRKG
;
A
#
# COMPACT_ATOMS: atom_id res chain seq x y z
N MET A 1 8.12 -54.46 -18.58
CA MET A 1 8.92 -53.60 -17.67
C MET A 1 8.47 -52.16 -17.87
N GLN A 2 8.37 -51.44 -16.76
CA GLN A 2 7.79 -50.12 -16.58
C GLN A 2 8.58 -48.96 -17.26
N PRO A 3 7.98 -47.75 -17.34
CA PRO A 3 8.29 -46.69 -18.31
C PRO A 3 9.25 -45.64 -17.73
N THR A 4 9.78 -44.77 -18.60
CA THR A 4 10.39 -43.51 -18.14
C THR A 4 9.82 -42.33 -18.93
N THR A 5 9.11 -41.50 -18.18
CA THR A 5 8.49 -40.22 -18.50
C THR A 5 9.48 -39.14 -18.87
N THR A 6 9.17 -38.36 -19.91
CA THR A 6 9.42 -36.90 -19.91
C THR A 6 8.35 -36.24 -20.77
N LEU A 7 7.40 -35.56 -20.11
CA LEU A 7 6.36 -34.78 -20.75
C LEU A 7 6.92 -33.42 -21.13
N ALA A 8 7.12 -33.18 -22.42
CA ALA A 8 7.21 -31.85 -23.00
C ALA A 8 6.00 -31.68 -23.92
N VAL A 9 4.92 -31.09 -23.37
CA VAL A 9 3.75 -30.72 -24.16
C VAL A 9 4.10 -29.47 -24.96
N ALA A 10 4.31 -29.68 -26.26
CA ALA A 10 4.36 -28.64 -27.28
C ALA A 10 3.23 -28.87 -28.30
N GLY A 11 2.50 -27.80 -28.64
CA GLY A 11 1.45 -27.75 -29.68
C GLY A 11 0.08 -28.16 -29.16
N ILE A 12 -1.03 -27.47 -29.44
CA ILE A 12 -1.53 -27.10 -30.78
C ILE A 12 -2.38 -25.81 -30.70
N THR A 13 -2.27 -25.01 -31.77
CA THR A 13 -2.98 -23.77 -32.12
C THR A 13 -4.42 -23.99 -32.64
N PHE A 14 -5.34 -23.04 -32.36
CA PHE A 14 -6.54 -22.83 -33.19
C PHE A 14 -6.75 -21.34 -33.48
N ALA A 15 -6.96 -21.06 -34.77
CA ALA A 15 -7.24 -19.77 -35.36
C ALA A 15 -8.68 -19.30 -35.10
N GLY A 16 -8.89 -17.99 -34.97
CA GLY A 16 -10.13 -17.37 -35.45
C GLY A 16 -11.10 -16.68 -34.47
N VAL A 17 -10.66 -16.00 -33.40
CA VAL A 17 -11.39 -14.81 -32.86
C VAL A 17 -10.42 -13.95 -32.04
N ALA A 18 -10.50 -12.62 -32.16
CA ALA A 18 -9.66 -11.65 -31.45
C ALA A 18 -9.73 -11.81 -29.91
N PRO A 19 -8.70 -11.38 -29.15
CA PRO A 19 -8.72 -9.97 -28.79
C PRO A 19 -7.36 -9.30 -28.99
N ALA A 20 -7.38 -8.25 -29.81
CA ALA A 20 -6.45 -7.15 -29.65
C ALA A 20 -6.70 -6.50 -28.28
N THR A 21 -6.13 -7.04 -27.18
CA THR A 21 -6.02 -6.42 -25.83
C THR A 21 -5.49 -7.40 -24.76
N ALA A 22 -4.42 -8.17 -25.03
CA ALA A 22 -3.71 -8.89 -23.93
C ALA A 22 -2.60 -8.04 -23.27
N ALA A 23 -2.18 -6.95 -23.90
CA ALA A 23 -1.16 -6.03 -23.37
C ALA A 23 -1.70 -5.11 -22.26
N THR A 24 -3.01 -4.89 -22.17
CA THR A 24 -3.62 -4.01 -21.17
C THR A 24 -3.90 -4.72 -19.84
N ALA A 25 -4.14 -6.04 -19.83
CA ALA A 25 -4.43 -6.78 -18.59
C ALA A 25 -3.20 -6.94 -17.66
N LYS A 26 -2.01 -7.24 -18.21
CA LYS A 26 -0.77 -7.30 -17.41
C LYS A 26 -0.37 -5.94 -16.84
N THR A 27 -0.64 -4.87 -17.58
CA THR A 27 -0.29 -3.49 -17.18
C THR A 27 -1.31 -2.94 -16.17
N ALA A 28 -2.60 -3.24 -16.33
CA ALA A 28 -3.64 -2.88 -15.36
C ALA A 28 -3.46 -3.60 -14.02
N ALA A 29 -3.10 -4.89 -14.02
CA ALA A 29 -2.82 -5.65 -12.80
C ALA A 29 -1.51 -5.23 -12.08
N ALA A 30 -0.54 -4.68 -12.80
CA ALA A 30 0.66 -4.08 -12.21
C ALA A 30 0.37 -2.67 -11.66
N SER A 31 -0.45 -1.88 -12.37
CA SER A 31 -0.89 -0.55 -11.92
C SER A 31 -1.73 -0.64 -10.65
N SER A 32 -2.65 -1.62 -10.55
CA SER A 32 -3.51 -1.80 -9.37
C SER A 32 -2.71 -2.16 -8.11
N ARG A 33 -1.71 -3.06 -8.22
CA ARG A 33 -0.84 -3.41 -7.08
C ARG A 33 0.00 -2.22 -6.58
N ASN A 34 0.35 -1.29 -7.47
CA ASN A 34 1.05 -0.07 -7.09
C ASN A 34 0.12 0.92 -6.38
N CYS A 35 -1.14 1.02 -6.81
CA CYS A 35 -2.13 1.83 -6.09
C CYS A 35 -2.40 1.27 -4.69
N ASP A 36 -2.54 -0.06 -4.56
CA ASP A 36 -2.74 -0.71 -3.26
C ASP A 36 -1.57 -0.48 -2.30
N ALA A 37 -0.33 -0.42 -2.80
CA ALA A 37 0.83 -0.09 -1.99
C ALA A 37 0.76 1.34 -1.40
N TYR A 38 0.27 2.32 -2.18
CA TYR A 38 0.04 3.68 -1.66
C TYR A 38 -1.09 3.71 -0.62
N LEU A 39 -2.17 2.96 -0.84
CA LEU A 39 -3.25 2.83 0.13
C LEU A 39 -2.74 2.23 1.45
N LEU A 40 -1.96 1.15 1.37
CA LEU A 40 -1.38 0.49 2.55
C LEU A 40 -0.47 1.46 3.34
N ARG A 41 0.43 2.18 2.65
CA ARG A 41 1.31 3.16 3.29
C ARG A 41 0.53 4.32 3.90
N TRP A 42 -0.46 4.85 3.18
CA TRP A 42 -1.34 5.89 3.72
C TRP A 42 -1.99 5.43 5.04
N LYS A 43 -2.60 4.24 5.06
CA LYS A 43 -3.23 3.71 6.27
C LYS A 43 -2.25 3.40 7.39
N GLN A 44 -1.04 2.97 7.06
CA GLN A 44 0.02 2.75 8.05
C GLN A 44 0.38 4.06 8.77
N HIS A 45 0.62 5.14 8.01
CA HIS A 45 0.97 6.45 8.57
C HIS A 45 -0.20 7.10 9.33
N GLU A 46 -1.46 6.92 8.89
CA GLU A 46 -2.63 7.34 9.69
C GLU A 46 -2.68 6.62 11.05
N ASN A 47 -2.44 5.31 11.07
CA ASN A 47 -2.45 4.53 12.30
C ASN A 47 -1.30 4.95 13.24
N GLU A 48 -0.10 5.20 12.70
CA GLU A 48 1.04 5.66 13.50
C GLU A 48 0.80 7.05 14.09
N ALA A 49 0.20 7.97 13.31
CA ALA A 49 -0.25 9.26 13.81
C ALA A 49 -1.25 9.10 14.97
N ASP A 50 -2.21 8.18 14.86
CA ASP A 50 -3.19 7.93 15.93
C ASP A 50 -2.58 7.29 17.18
N LYS A 51 -1.55 6.45 17.03
CA LYS A 51 -0.75 5.97 18.18
C LYS A 51 -0.07 7.12 18.90
N TYR A 52 0.60 8.02 18.17
CA TYR A 52 1.25 9.19 18.79
C TYR A 52 0.25 10.16 19.41
N ARG A 53 -0.94 10.36 18.81
CA ARG A 53 -2.04 11.11 19.45
C ARG A 53 -2.50 10.47 20.75
N THR A 54 -2.57 9.14 20.78
CA THR A 54 -2.94 8.39 21.99
C THR A 54 -1.88 8.55 23.07
N LEU A 55 -0.59 8.44 22.72
CA LEU A 55 0.53 8.67 23.64
C LEU A 55 0.56 10.11 24.16
N TYR A 56 0.32 11.09 23.29
CA TYR A 56 0.16 12.49 23.68
C TYR A 56 -0.95 12.67 24.71
N ARG A 57 -2.14 12.12 24.45
CA ARG A 57 -3.28 12.21 25.38
C ARG A 57 -3.00 11.48 26.69
N ALA A 58 -2.30 10.36 26.66
CA ALA A 58 -1.92 9.62 27.84
C ALA A 58 -0.92 10.41 28.71
N GLU A 59 0.08 11.04 28.09
CA GLU A 59 1.04 11.91 28.77
C GLU A 59 0.35 13.15 29.36
N ALA A 60 -0.52 13.81 28.58
CA ALA A 60 -1.25 15.01 28.99
C ALA A 60 -2.21 14.77 30.17
N ARG A 61 -2.66 13.52 30.38
CA ARG A 61 -3.53 13.12 31.49
C ARG A 61 -2.79 12.77 32.78
N LYS A 62 -1.46 12.74 32.78
CA LYS A 62 -0.68 12.49 34.00
C LYS A 62 -0.82 13.68 34.97
N ALA A 63 -0.64 13.41 36.26
CA ALA A 63 -0.61 14.47 37.29
C ALA A 63 0.49 15.52 37.02
N HIS A 64 1.61 15.09 36.43
CA HIS A 64 2.71 15.93 35.98
C HIS A 64 3.09 15.54 34.54
N PRO A 65 2.44 16.14 33.52
CA PRO A 65 2.75 15.85 32.13
C PRO A 65 4.15 16.36 31.77
N ASP A 66 4.91 15.58 31.00
CA ASP A 66 6.21 15.99 30.50
C ASP A 66 6.07 16.86 29.22
N PRO A 67 6.39 18.17 29.28
CA PRO A 67 6.25 19.06 28.14
C PRO A 67 7.21 18.77 26.98
N ALA A 68 8.32 18.06 27.22
CA ALA A 68 9.22 17.63 26.16
C ALA A 68 8.60 16.46 25.38
N LYS A 69 8.02 15.48 26.07
CA LYS A 69 7.30 14.37 25.43
C LYS A 69 6.06 14.83 24.69
N LEU A 70 5.29 15.76 25.25
CA LEU A 70 4.13 16.31 24.54
C LEU A 70 4.53 16.95 23.21
N ARG A 71 5.59 17.78 23.19
CA ARG A 71 6.12 18.36 21.95
C ARG A 71 6.64 17.30 21.00
N GLN A 72 7.37 16.30 21.50
CA GLN A 72 7.88 15.21 20.69
C GLN A 72 6.74 14.42 20.01
N TYR A 73 5.70 14.04 20.76
CA TYR A 73 4.55 13.33 20.20
C TYR A 73 3.80 14.21 19.19
N GLU A 74 3.64 15.50 19.45
CA GLU A 74 2.99 16.41 18.52
C GLU A 74 3.75 16.53 17.18
N GLU A 75 5.08 16.63 17.22
CA GLU A 75 5.91 16.66 16.01
C GLU A 75 5.87 15.33 15.25
N LEU A 76 5.88 14.20 15.96
CA LEU A 76 5.70 12.89 15.34
C LEU A 76 4.33 12.76 14.66
N VAL A 77 3.24 13.22 15.30
CA VAL A 77 1.91 13.27 14.67
C VAL A 77 1.94 14.11 13.39
N LYS A 78 2.55 15.30 13.41
CA LYS A 78 2.65 16.16 12.21
C LYS A 78 3.42 15.47 11.09
N GLN A 79 4.52 14.80 11.41
CA GLN A 79 5.34 14.09 10.44
C GLN A 79 4.58 12.91 9.80
N GLU A 80 3.91 12.09 10.62
CA GLU A 80 3.13 10.95 10.16
C GLU A 80 1.94 11.41 9.30
N VAL A 81 1.19 12.43 9.73
CA VAL A 81 0.07 12.99 8.95
C VAL A 81 0.57 13.55 7.61
N ARG A 82 1.68 14.29 7.59
CA ARG A 82 2.24 14.81 6.34
C ARG A 82 2.61 13.69 5.37
N THR A 83 3.17 12.60 5.87
CA THR A 83 3.55 11.43 5.06
C THR A 83 2.31 10.66 4.58
N ALA A 84 1.30 10.52 5.44
CA ALA A 84 -0.01 10.00 5.09
C ALA A 84 -0.66 10.81 3.95
N ASP A 85 -0.62 12.14 4.01
CA ASP A 85 -1.17 13.02 2.97
C ASP A 85 -0.48 12.84 1.62
N VAL A 86 0.86 12.69 1.62
CA VAL A 86 1.62 12.39 0.39
C VAL A 86 1.15 11.07 -0.22
N HIS A 87 1.06 10.01 0.58
CA HIS A 87 0.60 8.70 0.08
C HIS A 87 -0.88 8.70 -0.33
N HIS A 88 -1.73 9.46 0.36
CA HIS A 88 -3.12 9.65 -0.01
C HIS A 88 -3.25 10.38 -1.36
N ALA A 89 -2.42 11.41 -1.60
CA ALA A 89 -2.37 12.09 -2.88
C ALA A 89 -1.90 11.16 -4.00
N GLU A 90 -0.83 10.38 -3.79
CA GLU A 90 -0.34 9.40 -4.76
C GLU A 90 -1.35 8.28 -5.03
N TYR A 91 -2.04 7.78 -4.00
CA TYR A 91 -3.15 6.83 -4.16
C TYR A 91 -4.28 7.41 -5.03
N ASN A 92 -4.68 8.66 -4.77
CA ASN A 92 -5.72 9.32 -5.54
C ASN A 92 -5.32 9.58 -6.99
N LYS A 93 -4.05 9.93 -7.25
CA LYS A 93 -3.52 10.04 -8.62
C LYS A 93 -3.56 8.68 -9.31
N CYS A 94 -3.08 7.63 -8.65
CA CYS A 94 -3.04 6.27 -9.18
C CYS A 94 -4.44 5.72 -9.50
N ARG A 95 -5.45 6.03 -8.67
CA ARG A 95 -6.84 5.60 -8.88
C ARG A 95 -7.57 6.37 -9.98
N LYS A 96 -7.16 7.60 -10.28
CA LYS A 96 -7.80 8.48 -11.28
C LYS A 96 -7.12 8.44 -12.65
N GLY A 97 -5.89 7.95 -12.74
CA GLY A 97 -5.15 7.73 -13.99
C GLY A 97 -5.46 6.39 -14.62
#